data_AF-A0A319DC81-F1
#
_entry.id   AF-A0A319DC81-F1
#
_cell.length_a   1.000
_cell.length_b   1.000
_cell.length_c   1.000
_cell.angle_alpha   90.00
_cell.angle_beta   90.00
_cell.angle_gamma   90.00
#
_symmetry.space_group_name_H-M   'P 1'
#
loop_
_entity.id
_entity.type
_entity.pdbx_description
1 polymer ?
#
loop_
_entity_poly.entity_id
_entity_poly.type
_entity_poly.pdbx_seq_one_letter_code
_entity_poly.pdbx_strand_id
1 'polypeptide(L)'
;MVDSKVPQPGPAKLKRNAGPDEWLEAAKDCKYLSEAHMKQLCEIVKEFMMEESNIQPVSTPVTICGDIHGQFYDLLELFRVSGGMPNESEVEPPKTFPSVITSDDIEPPSTISDPKLRKKLRNSGGGEGGDDTASVSSQRGRSSSAGSNEVTLNRNFVFLGDYVDRGYFSLETLTLLLCLKAKYPDRVTLVRGNHESRQITQVYGFYEECFQKYGNASVWKACCQVFDFMTLGAIIDGRVLCVHGGLSPEIRTLDQVRVVARAQEIPHEGAFCDLVWSDPDDVETWAVSPRGAGWLFGDKVADEFCHVNDLTLIARAHQLVNEGYKYHFTNQNVVTVWSAPNYCYRCGNLASVCEINDDLKPTFKLFSAVSDDQRHVPTSRPGRSEYFL
;
A
#
# COMPACT_ATOMS: atom_id res chain seq x y z
N MET A 1 -9.89 30.29 -8.77
CA MET A 1 -8.96 29.59 -9.68
C MET A 1 -8.53 28.35 -8.93
N VAL A 2 -8.97 27.17 -9.38
CA VAL A 2 -8.61 25.90 -8.72
C VAL A 2 -7.14 25.63 -9.04
N ASP A 3 -6.34 25.41 -8.01
CA ASP A 3 -4.91 25.15 -8.13
C ASP A 3 -4.68 23.93 -9.04
N SER A 4 -3.88 24.08 -10.09
CA SER A 4 -3.77 23.11 -11.20
C SER A 4 -2.88 21.90 -10.86
N LYS A 5 -2.87 21.44 -9.60
CA LYS A 5 -1.90 20.45 -9.09
C LYS A 5 -2.47 19.07 -8.75
N VAL A 6 -3.79 18.90 -8.83
CA VAL A 6 -4.41 17.59 -8.58
C VAL A 6 -4.51 16.84 -9.92
N PRO A 7 -3.90 15.64 -10.05
CA PRO A 7 -4.07 14.77 -11.21
C PRO A 7 -5.55 14.61 -11.57
N GLN A 8 -5.88 14.63 -12.86
CA GLN A 8 -7.28 14.62 -13.30
C GLN A 8 -7.56 13.35 -14.09
N PRO A 9 -8.61 12.58 -13.75
CA PRO A 9 -8.90 11.35 -14.46
C PRO A 9 -9.30 11.59 -15.92
N GLY A 10 -9.15 10.56 -16.75
CA GLY A 10 -9.60 10.57 -18.14
C GLY A 10 -8.63 9.92 -19.11
N PRO A 11 -8.98 9.86 -20.40
CA PRO A 11 -8.13 9.23 -21.40
C PRO A 11 -6.87 10.04 -21.67
N ALA A 12 -5.73 9.36 -21.75
CA ALA A 12 -4.45 9.95 -22.13
C ALA A 12 -4.46 10.35 -23.61
N LYS A 13 -3.93 11.54 -23.93
CA LYS A 13 -3.80 12.04 -25.31
C LYS A 13 -2.37 11.83 -25.81
N LEU A 14 -2.07 10.59 -26.19
CA LEU A 14 -0.72 10.17 -26.59
C LEU A 14 -0.63 9.88 -28.09
N LYS A 15 0.58 10.05 -28.66
CA LYS A 15 0.85 9.68 -30.05
C LYS A 15 0.82 8.15 -30.20
N ARG A 16 0.54 7.66 -31.41
CA ARG A 16 0.49 6.21 -31.68
C ARG A 16 1.81 5.48 -31.31
N ASN A 17 2.94 6.15 -31.45
CA ASN A 17 4.28 5.63 -31.15
C ASN A 17 4.80 6.01 -29.76
N ALA A 18 3.95 6.54 -28.86
CA ALA A 18 4.32 6.78 -27.47
C ALA A 18 4.77 5.48 -26.80
N GLY A 19 5.78 5.55 -25.95
CA GLY A 19 6.34 4.41 -25.24
C GLY A 19 6.22 4.53 -23.72
N PRO A 20 6.96 3.68 -22.97
CA PRO A 20 6.87 3.60 -21.52
C PRO A 20 7.07 4.93 -20.78
N ASP A 21 7.92 5.82 -21.30
CA ASP A 21 8.19 7.12 -20.68
C ASP A 21 6.95 8.02 -20.75
N GLU A 22 6.34 8.18 -21.92
CA GLU A 22 5.14 9.00 -22.05
C GLU A 22 3.91 8.35 -21.40
N TRP A 23 3.86 7.02 -21.35
CA TRP A 23 2.82 6.29 -20.63
C TRP A 23 2.90 6.53 -19.12
N LEU A 24 4.11 6.51 -18.56
CA LEU A 24 4.32 6.77 -17.14
C LEU A 24 3.92 8.19 -16.76
N GLU A 25 4.30 9.20 -17.55
CA GLU A 25 3.91 10.58 -17.29
C GLU A 25 2.39 10.77 -17.36
N ALA A 26 1.72 10.15 -18.34
CA ALA A 26 0.27 10.15 -18.39
C ALA A 26 -0.37 9.45 -17.18
N ALA A 27 0.19 8.32 -16.74
CA ALA A 27 -0.30 7.56 -15.60
C ALA A 27 -0.17 8.36 -14.28
N LYS A 28 0.93 9.11 -14.08
CA LYS A 28 1.10 10.03 -12.93
C LYS A 28 0.00 11.08 -12.86
N ASP A 29 -0.49 11.53 -14.01
CA ASP A 29 -1.59 12.49 -14.14
C ASP A 29 -3.00 11.87 -14.02
N CYS A 30 -3.10 10.62 -13.53
CA CYS A 30 -4.35 9.86 -13.42
C CYS A 30 -4.99 9.61 -14.80
N LYS A 31 -4.21 9.55 -15.88
CA LYS A 31 -4.74 9.27 -17.22
C LYS A 31 -4.63 7.79 -17.57
N TYR A 32 -5.75 7.18 -17.96
CA TYR A 32 -5.74 5.81 -18.49
C TYR A 32 -5.30 5.81 -19.96
N LEU A 33 -4.53 4.81 -20.34
CA LEU A 33 -3.99 4.68 -21.70
C LEU A 33 -5.07 4.29 -22.71
N SER A 34 -4.81 4.54 -23.99
CA SER A 34 -5.66 3.98 -25.06
C SER A 34 -5.67 2.44 -25.00
N GLU A 35 -6.71 1.78 -25.49
CA GLU A 35 -6.80 0.31 -25.47
C GLU A 35 -5.55 -0.36 -26.10
N ALA A 36 -5.05 0.20 -27.20
CA ALA A 36 -3.86 -0.30 -27.88
C ALA A 36 -2.60 -0.16 -27.02
N HIS A 37 -2.39 1.00 -26.39
CA HIS A 37 -1.24 1.23 -25.51
C HIS A 37 -1.31 0.39 -24.24
N MET A 38 -2.50 0.25 -23.64
CA MET A 38 -2.67 -0.58 -22.45
C MET A 38 -2.37 -2.04 -22.74
N LYS A 39 -2.84 -2.57 -23.87
CA LYS A 39 -2.49 -3.94 -24.31
C LYS A 39 -0.99 -4.09 -24.54
N GLN A 40 -0.33 -3.12 -25.16
CA GLN A 40 1.11 -3.15 -25.38
C GLN A 40 1.88 -3.14 -24.05
N LEU A 41 1.46 -2.31 -23.08
CA LEU A 41 2.02 -2.30 -21.74
C LEU A 41 1.84 -3.66 -21.04
N CYS A 42 0.65 -4.26 -21.12
CA CYS A 42 0.39 -5.59 -20.57
C CYS A 42 1.31 -6.66 -21.18
N GLU A 43 1.51 -6.66 -22.50
CA GLU A 43 2.42 -7.61 -23.15
C GLU A 43 3.88 -7.44 -22.68
N ILE A 44 4.37 -6.20 -22.63
CA ILE A 44 5.74 -5.91 -22.14
C ILE A 44 5.92 -6.40 -20.69
N VAL A 45 4.98 -6.07 -19.79
CA VAL A 45 5.11 -6.48 -18.39
C VAL A 45 4.96 -7.98 -18.22
N LYS A 46 4.09 -8.62 -19.00
CA LYS A 46 3.94 -10.08 -19.00
C LYS A 46 5.24 -10.78 -19.42
N GLU A 47 5.92 -10.28 -20.44
CA GLU A 47 7.24 -10.82 -20.87
C GLU A 47 8.25 -10.77 -19.72
N PHE A 48 8.36 -9.64 -19.01
CA PHE A 48 9.23 -9.55 -17.82
C PHE A 48 8.80 -10.54 -16.72
N MET A 49 7.50 -10.57 -16.38
CA MET A 49 6.99 -11.43 -15.32
C MET A 49 7.09 -12.92 -15.64
N MET A 50 7.16 -13.33 -16.91
CA MET A 50 7.39 -14.73 -17.30
C MET A 50 8.79 -15.22 -16.89
N GLU A 51 9.77 -14.32 -16.81
CA GLU A 51 11.15 -14.65 -16.44
C GLU A 51 11.39 -14.62 -14.92
N GLU A 52 10.46 -14.02 -14.15
CA GLU A 52 10.56 -13.92 -12.69
C GLU A 52 10.32 -15.26 -11.97
N SER A 53 10.93 -15.41 -10.81
CA SER A 53 10.66 -16.55 -9.91
C SER A 53 9.32 -16.35 -9.19
N ASN A 54 8.66 -17.43 -8.75
CA ASN A 54 7.47 -17.29 -7.89
C ASN A 54 7.80 -16.53 -6.59
N ILE A 55 9.02 -16.69 -6.10
CA ILE A 55 9.58 -15.85 -5.04
C ILE A 55 10.73 -15.05 -5.65
N GLN A 56 10.49 -13.77 -5.88
CA GLN A 56 11.47 -12.89 -6.51
C GLN A 56 12.52 -12.42 -5.47
N PRO A 57 13.83 -12.64 -5.71
CA PRO A 57 14.86 -12.07 -4.85
C PRO A 57 14.92 -10.55 -5.01
N VAL A 58 15.02 -9.84 -3.89
CA VAL A 58 15.11 -8.37 -3.84
C VAL A 58 16.21 -7.97 -2.87
N SER A 59 17.02 -6.99 -3.23
CA SER A 59 18.06 -6.46 -2.34
C SER A 59 17.58 -5.24 -1.55
N THR A 60 18.13 -5.03 -0.37
CA THR A 60 18.00 -3.74 0.33
C THR A 60 18.75 -2.62 -0.42
N PRO A 61 18.37 -1.34 -0.22
CA PRO A 61 17.22 -0.86 0.54
C PRO A 61 15.90 -1.04 -0.23
N VAL A 62 14.83 -1.41 0.48
CA VAL A 62 13.52 -1.72 -0.11
C VAL A 62 12.38 -1.12 0.71
N THR A 63 11.33 -0.67 0.01
CA THR A 63 10.05 -0.29 0.58
C THR A 63 9.00 -1.35 0.23
N ILE A 64 8.38 -1.93 1.25
CA ILE A 64 7.27 -2.87 1.14
C ILE A 64 5.96 -2.10 1.30
N CYS A 65 5.03 -2.32 0.38
CA CYS A 65 3.72 -1.68 0.33
C CYS A 65 2.63 -2.77 0.35
N GLY A 66 1.61 -2.59 1.19
CA GLY A 66 0.43 -3.46 1.24
C GLY A 66 -0.62 -3.08 0.21
N ASP A 67 -1.88 -3.40 0.54
CA ASP A 67 -3.07 -3.18 -0.30
C ASP A 67 -3.23 -1.72 -0.71
N ILE A 68 -3.68 -1.49 -1.96
CA ILE A 68 -3.91 -0.16 -2.54
C ILE A 68 -5.37 0.03 -2.98
N HIS A 69 -6.01 -1.02 -3.51
CA HIS A 69 -7.43 -1.06 -3.87
C HIS A 69 -7.93 0.16 -4.64
N GLY A 70 -7.28 0.49 -5.75
CA GLY A 70 -7.72 1.57 -6.63
C GLY A 70 -7.77 2.96 -5.99
N GLN A 71 -7.11 3.16 -4.84
CA GLN A 71 -6.97 4.47 -4.20
C GLN A 71 -5.77 5.24 -4.77
N PHE A 72 -5.87 5.59 -6.07
CA PHE A 72 -4.78 6.20 -6.85
C PHE A 72 -4.10 7.41 -6.19
N TYR A 73 -4.87 8.33 -5.62
CA TYR A 73 -4.30 9.54 -5.02
C TYR A 73 -3.53 9.23 -3.72
N ASP A 74 -3.96 8.21 -2.99
CA ASP A 74 -3.25 7.72 -1.81
C ASP A 74 -1.98 6.95 -2.21
N LEU A 75 -1.98 6.27 -3.38
CA LEU A 75 -0.76 5.70 -3.96
C LEU A 75 0.28 6.78 -4.32
N LEU A 76 -0.15 7.93 -4.85
CA LEU A 76 0.77 9.05 -5.07
C LEU A 76 1.34 9.58 -3.74
N GLU A 77 0.51 9.65 -2.71
CA GLU A 77 0.96 10.03 -1.36
C GLU A 77 1.94 9.01 -0.77
N LEU A 78 1.70 7.72 -0.96
CA LEU A 78 2.61 6.64 -0.59
C LEU A 78 4.00 6.85 -1.17
N PHE A 79 4.10 7.23 -2.46
CA PHE A 79 5.40 7.55 -3.07
C PHE A 79 6.07 8.76 -2.41
N ARG A 80 5.32 9.84 -2.10
CA ARG A 80 5.89 11.00 -1.38
C ARG A 80 6.45 10.61 -0.02
N VAL A 81 5.71 9.80 0.74
CA VAL A 81 6.12 9.26 2.06
C VAL A 81 7.36 8.38 1.94
N SER A 82 7.46 7.60 0.86
CA SER A 82 8.59 6.71 0.58
C SER A 82 9.84 7.44 0.05
N GLY A 83 9.75 8.75 -0.18
CA GLY A 83 10.85 9.55 -0.72
C GLY A 83 10.92 9.58 -2.25
N GLY A 84 9.78 9.44 -2.93
CA GLY A 84 9.63 9.53 -4.39
C GLY A 84 9.41 8.19 -5.08
N MET A 85 9.08 8.25 -6.37
CA MET A 85 9.10 7.08 -7.26
C MET A 85 10.54 6.64 -7.55
N PRO A 86 10.76 5.41 -8.06
CA PRO A 86 12.10 4.96 -8.45
C PRO A 86 12.79 5.95 -9.41
N ASN A 87 14.03 6.33 -9.12
CA ASN A 87 14.85 7.28 -9.89
C ASN A 87 14.30 8.72 -10.00
N GLU A 88 13.33 9.10 -9.18
CA GLU A 88 12.85 10.48 -9.14
C GLU A 88 13.88 11.39 -8.44
N SER A 89 14.25 12.49 -9.09
CA SER A 89 15.21 13.48 -8.59
C SER A 89 14.54 14.61 -7.80
N GLU A 90 13.28 14.93 -8.12
CA GLU A 90 12.48 15.96 -7.44
C GLU A 90 11.37 15.31 -6.61
N VAL A 91 11.64 15.12 -5.31
CA VAL A 91 10.69 14.49 -4.39
C VAL A 91 9.74 15.54 -3.82
N GLU A 92 8.44 15.41 -4.11
CA GLU A 92 7.42 16.19 -3.40
C GLU A 92 7.33 15.76 -1.93
N PRO A 93 7.24 16.69 -0.97
CA PRO A 93 7.08 16.34 0.44
C PRO A 93 5.70 15.68 0.68
N PRO A 94 5.57 14.78 1.68
CA PRO A 94 4.29 14.23 2.09
C PRO A 94 3.25 15.34 2.35
N LYS A 95 2.03 15.14 1.85
CA LYS A 95 0.91 16.07 2.05
C LYS A 95 0.10 15.74 3.29
N THR A 96 0.23 14.52 3.80
CA THR A 96 -0.49 14.02 4.95
C THR A 96 0.48 13.73 6.09
N PHE A 97 -0.01 13.94 7.32
CA PHE A 97 0.67 13.53 8.53
C PHE A 97 -0.33 12.70 9.35
N PRO A 98 0.08 11.56 9.92
CA PRO A 98 -0.78 10.81 10.82
C PRO A 98 -1.13 11.72 12.00
N SER A 99 -2.42 11.94 12.25
CA SER A 99 -2.87 12.51 13.51
C SER A 99 -2.67 11.44 14.58
N VAL A 100 -1.47 11.39 15.18
CA VAL A 100 -1.28 10.65 16.42
C VAL A 100 -2.14 11.36 17.45
N ILE A 101 -3.26 10.75 17.85
CA ILE A 101 -3.90 11.13 19.12
C ILE A 101 -2.88 10.75 20.17
N THR A 102 -2.12 11.74 20.62
CA THR A 102 -1.21 11.57 21.74
C THR A 102 -2.04 11.46 23.01
N SER A 103 -1.49 10.91 24.09
CA SER A 103 -2.16 10.93 25.39
C SER A 103 -2.58 12.34 25.83
N ASP A 104 -1.93 13.36 25.28
CA ASP A 104 -2.21 14.78 25.53
C ASP A 104 -3.54 15.25 24.89
N ASP A 105 -4.04 14.52 23.87
CA ASP A 105 -5.35 14.75 23.25
C ASP A 105 -6.51 14.07 24.02
N ILE A 106 -6.20 13.31 25.07
CA ILE A 106 -7.16 12.57 25.93
C ILE A 106 -7.29 13.23 27.33
N GLU A 107 -6.80 14.45 27.54
CA GLU A 107 -7.21 15.17 28.76
C GLU A 107 -8.64 15.72 28.62
N PRO A 108 -9.58 15.36 29.53
CA PRO A 108 -10.88 16.00 29.55
C PRO A 108 -10.69 17.50 29.79
N PRO A 109 -11.41 18.41 29.09
CA PRO A 109 -11.13 19.84 29.14
C PRO A 109 -11.40 20.37 30.55
N SER A 110 -10.35 20.48 31.37
CA SER A 110 -10.45 21.02 32.72
C SER A 110 -10.28 22.54 32.77
N THR A 111 -10.07 23.21 31.63
CA THR A 111 -9.98 24.68 31.60
C THR A 111 -10.69 25.29 30.40
N ILE A 112 -11.80 25.98 30.67
CA ILE A 112 -12.51 26.85 29.73
C ILE A 112 -11.58 27.99 29.29
N SER A 113 -11.21 28.01 28.02
CA SER A 113 -10.31 28.99 27.40
C SER A 113 -11.03 30.22 26.80
N ASP A 114 -12.37 30.33 26.93
CA ASP A 114 -13.12 31.52 26.50
C ASP A 114 -13.12 32.64 27.60
N PRO A 115 -12.49 33.81 27.34
CA PRO A 115 -12.44 34.92 28.30
C PRO A 115 -13.82 35.47 28.68
N LYS A 116 -14.85 35.26 27.84
CA LYS A 116 -16.21 35.77 28.08
C LYS A 116 -17.01 34.89 29.04
N LEU A 117 -16.68 33.58 29.16
CA LEU A 117 -17.30 32.69 30.14
C LEU A 117 -16.67 32.82 31.55
N ARG A 118 -15.37 33.13 31.67
CA ARG A 118 -14.71 33.36 32.99
C ARG A 118 -15.30 34.54 33.77
N LYS A 119 -15.84 35.56 33.08
CA LYS A 119 -16.37 36.77 33.73
C LYS A 119 -17.74 36.57 34.38
N LYS A 120 -18.44 35.47 34.07
CA LYS A 120 -19.76 35.14 34.63
C LYS A 120 -19.72 34.25 35.89
N LEU A 121 -18.56 33.71 36.25
CA LEU A 121 -18.38 32.77 37.37
C LEU A 121 -17.56 33.30 38.55
N ARG A 122 -17.09 34.56 38.50
CA ARG A 122 -16.19 35.13 39.51
C ARG A 122 -16.86 36.15 40.44
N ASN A 123 -18.03 35.79 40.96
CA ASN A 123 -18.70 36.55 42.01
C ASN A 123 -18.98 35.65 43.22
N SER A 124 -17.92 35.16 43.88
CA SER A 124 -17.91 34.53 45.22
C SER A 124 -16.48 34.28 45.69
N GLY A 125 -15.96 35.10 46.63
CA GLY A 125 -14.77 34.89 47.51
C GLY A 125 -13.40 34.71 46.82
N GLY A 126 -12.24 35.15 47.30
CA GLY A 126 -11.79 35.69 48.59
C GLY A 126 -10.46 35.03 48.97
N GLY A 127 -9.34 35.78 48.95
CA GLY A 127 -7.99 35.45 49.48
C GLY A 127 -7.15 34.43 48.68
N GLU A 128 -5.82 34.33 48.72
CA GLU A 128 -4.66 35.19 49.01
C GLU A 128 -3.41 34.29 48.81
N GLY A 129 -2.29 34.83 48.32
CA GLY A 129 -0.93 34.33 48.62
C GLY A 129 -0.21 33.43 47.59
N GLY A 130 1.04 33.80 47.26
CA GLY A 130 2.10 32.84 46.87
C GLY A 130 2.85 33.12 45.57
N ASP A 131 4.05 33.69 45.70
CA ASP A 131 5.05 34.02 44.68
C ASP A 131 5.83 32.78 44.20
N ASP A 132 6.36 32.80 42.98
CA ASP A 132 7.74 32.39 42.66
C ASP A 132 8.02 32.43 41.16
N THR A 133 9.09 33.15 40.83
CA THR A 133 9.62 33.40 39.49
C THR A 133 10.82 32.48 39.21
N ALA A 134 10.92 31.94 37.99
CA ALA A 134 12.20 31.49 37.44
C ALA A 134 12.18 31.51 35.91
N SER A 135 12.97 32.43 35.36
CA SER A 135 13.33 32.58 33.96
C SER A 135 14.45 31.61 33.56
N VAL A 136 14.39 30.99 32.38
CA VAL A 136 15.60 30.59 31.64
C VAL A 136 15.44 30.84 30.14
N SER A 137 16.54 31.34 29.59
CA SER A 137 16.81 32.01 28.33
C SER A 137 16.89 31.13 27.08
N SER A 138 16.64 31.80 25.97
CA SER A 138 16.89 31.41 24.59
C SER A 138 18.38 31.24 24.24
N GLN A 139 18.70 30.23 23.43
CA GLN A 139 19.92 30.21 22.62
C GLN A 139 19.60 29.78 21.18
N ARG A 140 19.91 30.70 20.25
CA ARG A 140 19.92 30.47 18.79
C ARG A 140 21.27 29.88 18.40
N GLY A 141 21.24 28.70 17.76
CA GLY A 141 22.39 28.08 17.08
C GLY A 141 22.27 28.22 15.57
N ARG A 142 23.40 28.53 14.92
CA ARG A 142 23.55 29.01 13.53
C ARG A 142 23.44 27.92 12.46
N SER A 143 23.02 28.39 11.28
CA SER A 143 23.05 27.73 9.97
C SER A 143 24.43 27.20 9.56
N SER A 144 24.45 26.01 8.97
CA SER A 144 25.53 25.57 8.08
C SER A 144 24.92 25.09 6.76
N SER A 145 25.37 25.70 5.68
CA SER A 145 25.10 25.33 4.29
C SER A 145 26.00 24.16 3.91
N ALA A 146 25.40 23.03 3.49
CA ALA A 146 26.11 21.92 2.86
C ALA A 146 25.34 21.50 1.60
N GLY A 147 26.11 21.17 0.56
CA GLY A 147 25.72 21.22 -0.84
C GLY A 147 24.60 20.27 -1.29
N SER A 148 24.00 20.65 -2.41
CA SER A 148 23.12 19.83 -3.24
C SER A 148 23.92 18.69 -3.86
N ASN A 149 24.08 17.59 -3.13
CA ASN A 149 24.26 16.29 -3.77
C ASN A 149 22.88 15.86 -4.25
N GLU A 150 22.72 15.74 -5.56
CA GLU A 150 21.55 15.14 -6.19
C GLU A 150 21.57 13.65 -5.84
N VAL A 151 20.99 13.31 -4.68
CA VAL A 151 20.86 11.92 -4.22
C VAL A 151 19.71 11.30 -5.01
N THR A 152 20.01 10.75 -6.18
CA THR A 152 19.08 9.81 -6.84
C THR A 152 18.81 8.67 -5.88
N LEU A 153 17.58 8.55 -5.38
CA LEU A 153 17.16 7.45 -4.53
C LEU A 153 17.21 6.15 -5.34
N ASN A 154 18.22 5.33 -5.08
CA ASN A 154 18.28 3.96 -5.59
C ASN A 154 17.57 3.04 -4.58
N ARG A 155 16.25 2.96 -4.66
CA ARG A 155 15.40 2.18 -3.75
C ARG A 155 14.53 1.19 -4.51
N ASN A 156 14.42 -0.02 -3.98
CA ASN A 156 13.54 -1.06 -4.49
C ASN A 156 12.14 -0.94 -3.87
N PHE A 157 11.12 -1.41 -4.58
CA PHE A 157 9.74 -1.49 -4.11
C PHE A 157 9.21 -2.90 -4.27
N VAL A 158 8.52 -3.38 -3.24
CA VAL A 158 7.73 -4.61 -3.26
C VAL A 158 6.29 -4.25 -2.93
N PHE A 159 5.39 -4.39 -3.90
CA PHE A 159 3.95 -4.20 -3.69
C PHE A 159 3.28 -5.57 -3.50
N LEU A 160 2.66 -5.77 -2.34
CA LEU A 160 2.21 -7.08 -1.86
C LEU A 160 0.93 -7.60 -2.52
N GLY A 161 0.23 -6.81 -3.34
CA GLY A 161 -0.98 -7.22 -4.04
C GLY A 161 -2.14 -6.28 -3.80
N ASP A 162 -3.33 -6.67 -4.28
CA ASP A 162 -4.59 -5.95 -4.11
C ASP A 162 -4.49 -4.50 -4.60
N TYR A 163 -4.14 -4.37 -5.88
CA TYR A 163 -3.99 -3.09 -6.57
C TYR A 163 -5.34 -2.55 -7.03
N VAL A 164 -6.26 -3.46 -7.35
CA VAL A 164 -7.56 -3.18 -7.96
C VAL A 164 -8.73 -3.44 -7.02
N ASP A 165 -9.93 -3.15 -7.54
CA ASP A 165 -11.22 -3.23 -6.87
C ASP A 165 -11.41 -2.24 -5.72
N ARG A 166 -12.68 -2.09 -5.30
CA ARG A 166 -13.15 -1.21 -4.23
C ARG A 166 -12.99 0.28 -4.55
N GLY A 167 -11.78 0.80 -4.73
CA GLY A 167 -11.54 2.19 -5.09
C GLY A 167 -11.97 2.55 -6.51
N TYR A 168 -12.15 3.84 -6.77
CA TYR A 168 -12.67 4.34 -8.05
C TYR A 168 -11.68 4.33 -9.23
N PHE A 169 -10.39 4.15 -8.94
CA PHE A 169 -9.30 4.37 -9.90
C PHE A 169 -8.38 3.15 -10.01
N SER A 170 -8.97 1.94 -10.03
CA SER A 170 -8.19 0.70 -10.09
C SER A 170 -7.40 0.58 -11.38
N LEU A 171 -7.96 1.03 -12.50
CA LEU A 171 -7.27 1.02 -13.80
C LEU A 171 -6.07 1.97 -13.79
N GLU A 172 -6.22 3.19 -13.28
CA GLU A 172 -5.10 4.15 -13.21
C GLU A 172 -4.03 3.68 -12.22
N THR A 173 -4.43 3.14 -11.06
CA THR A 173 -3.52 2.53 -10.08
C THR A 173 -2.70 1.41 -10.72
N LEU A 174 -3.36 0.45 -11.36
CA LEU A 174 -2.69 -0.66 -12.02
C LEU A 174 -1.81 -0.15 -13.18
N THR A 175 -2.30 0.78 -14.00
CA THR A 175 -1.54 1.36 -15.12
C THR A 175 -0.23 2.00 -14.63
N LEU A 176 -0.28 2.78 -13.54
CA LEU A 176 0.91 3.40 -12.96
C LEU A 176 1.93 2.35 -12.50
N LEU A 177 1.48 1.32 -11.76
CA LEU A 177 2.36 0.24 -11.28
C LEU A 177 2.96 -0.57 -12.43
N LEU A 178 2.18 -0.86 -13.48
CA LEU A 178 2.67 -1.56 -14.68
C LEU A 178 3.68 -0.69 -15.46
N CYS A 179 3.44 0.62 -15.61
CA CYS A 179 4.41 1.53 -16.22
C CYS A 179 5.73 1.56 -15.42
N LEU A 180 5.65 1.61 -14.09
CA LEU A 180 6.81 1.55 -13.22
C LEU A 180 7.55 0.21 -13.36
N LYS A 181 6.84 -0.91 -13.44
CA LYS A 181 7.43 -2.24 -13.69
C LYS A 181 8.13 -2.29 -15.05
N ALA A 182 7.49 -1.79 -16.11
CA ALA A 182 8.06 -1.77 -17.45
C ALA A 182 9.33 -0.89 -17.55
N LYS A 183 9.35 0.24 -16.82
CA LYS A 183 10.50 1.16 -16.81
C LYS A 183 11.62 0.71 -15.88
N TYR A 184 11.28 0.05 -14.78
CA TYR A 184 12.20 -0.33 -13.71
C TYR A 184 12.01 -1.80 -13.27
N PRO A 185 12.21 -2.76 -14.20
CA PRO A 185 11.89 -4.17 -13.95
C PRO A 185 12.67 -4.76 -12.77
N ASP A 186 13.91 -4.34 -12.55
CA ASP A 186 14.77 -4.84 -11.46
C ASP A 186 14.52 -4.16 -10.10
N ARG A 187 13.67 -3.13 -10.05
CA ARG A 187 13.44 -2.32 -8.84
C ARG A 187 12.00 -2.31 -8.36
N VAL A 188 11.05 -2.73 -9.18
CA VAL A 188 9.64 -2.80 -8.81
C VAL A 188 9.21 -4.26 -8.92
N THR A 189 8.89 -4.85 -7.77
CA THR A 189 8.34 -6.21 -7.67
C THR A 189 6.86 -6.12 -7.37
N LEU A 190 6.05 -6.80 -8.18
CA LEU A 190 4.60 -6.87 -8.03
C LEU A 190 4.22 -8.30 -7.64
N VAL A 191 3.77 -8.47 -6.39
CA VAL A 191 3.25 -9.72 -5.85
C VAL A 191 1.75 -9.79 -6.11
N ARG A 192 1.25 -10.97 -6.48
CA ARG A 192 -0.16 -11.18 -6.77
C ARG A 192 -0.98 -11.17 -5.47
N GLY A 193 -1.98 -10.29 -5.40
CA GLY A 193 -3.01 -10.33 -4.38
C GLY A 193 -4.18 -11.24 -4.76
N ASN A 194 -5.12 -11.42 -3.84
CA ASN A 194 -6.32 -12.21 -4.12
C ASN A 194 -7.29 -11.46 -5.04
N HIS A 195 -7.22 -10.13 -5.12
CA HIS A 195 -7.99 -9.33 -6.05
C HIS A 195 -7.45 -9.34 -7.48
N GLU A 196 -6.21 -9.76 -7.73
CA GLU A 196 -5.69 -9.99 -9.08
C GLU A 196 -6.18 -11.34 -9.66
N SER A 197 -7.51 -11.51 -9.64
CA SER A 197 -8.28 -12.70 -10.03
C SER A 197 -9.45 -12.28 -10.93
N ARG A 198 -9.78 -13.11 -11.93
CA ARG A 198 -10.94 -12.89 -12.79
C ARG A 198 -12.24 -12.94 -12.00
N GLN A 199 -12.35 -13.88 -11.07
CA GLN A 199 -13.58 -14.10 -10.30
C GLN A 199 -13.85 -12.93 -9.36
N ILE A 200 -12.82 -12.44 -8.67
CA ILE A 200 -12.94 -11.33 -7.73
C ILE A 200 -13.21 -10.01 -8.47
N THR A 201 -12.44 -9.69 -9.51
CA THR A 201 -12.60 -8.42 -10.25
C THR A 201 -13.94 -8.25 -10.98
N GLN A 202 -14.61 -9.36 -11.31
CA GLN A 202 -15.96 -9.34 -11.87
C GLN A 202 -17.02 -8.88 -10.87
N VAL A 203 -16.73 -9.02 -9.57
CA VAL A 203 -17.66 -8.68 -8.49
C VAL A 203 -17.28 -7.37 -7.83
N TYR A 204 -15.99 -7.08 -7.60
CA TYR A 204 -15.59 -5.98 -6.70
C TYR A 204 -15.21 -4.65 -7.38
N GLY A 205 -15.43 -4.53 -8.69
CA GLY A 205 -15.51 -3.25 -9.39
C GLY A 205 -14.58 -3.08 -10.59
N PHE A 206 -13.44 -3.76 -10.64
CA PHE A 206 -12.44 -3.52 -11.69
C PHE A 206 -12.93 -3.89 -13.09
N TYR A 207 -13.70 -4.98 -13.23
CA TYR A 207 -14.34 -5.34 -14.50
C TYR A 207 -15.26 -4.22 -15.00
N GLU A 208 -16.13 -3.71 -14.12
CA GLU A 208 -17.08 -2.66 -14.45
C GLU A 208 -16.34 -1.36 -14.83
N GLU A 209 -15.31 -0.99 -14.07
CA GLU A 209 -14.49 0.20 -14.35
C GLU A 209 -13.85 0.14 -15.75
N CYS A 210 -13.25 -1.01 -16.11
CA CYS A 210 -12.68 -1.21 -17.43
C CYS A 210 -13.75 -1.12 -18.53
N PHE A 211 -14.90 -1.76 -18.32
CA PHE A 211 -15.99 -1.76 -19.29
C PHE A 211 -16.55 -0.35 -19.50
N GLN A 212 -16.73 0.43 -18.44
CA GLN A 212 -17.21 1.81 -18.52
C GLN A 212 -16.24 2.73 -19.27
N LYS A 213 -14.92 2.57 -19.05
CA LYS A 213 -13.89 3.43 -19.68
C LYS A 213 -13.62 3.09 -21.14
N TYR A 214 -13.66 1.81 -21.52
CA TYR A 214 -13.32 1.36 -22.89
C TYR A 214 -14.53 0.93 -23.73
N GLY A 215 -15.72 0.83 -23.14
CA GLY A 215 -16.93 0.33 -23.80
C GLY A 215 -16.92 -1.17 -24.09
N ASN A 216 -15.89 -1.90 -23.65
CA ASN A 216 -15.71 -3.32 -23.88
C ASN A 216 -14.76 -3.95 -22.82
N ALA A 217 -14.75 -5.29 -22.72
CA ALA A 217 -13.97 -6.01 -21.72
C ALA A 217 -12.52 -6.32 -22.15
N SER A 218 -12.04 -5.80 -23.27
CA SER A 218 -10.75 -6.24 -23.83
C SER A 218 -9.54 -5.79 -23.00
N VAL A 219 -9.60 -4.63 -22.35
CA VAL A 219 -8.54 -4.18 -21.44
C VAL A 219 -8.52 -5.01 -20.16
N TRP A 220 -9.70 -5.26 -19.56
CA TRP A 220 -9.80 -6.14 -18.40
C TRP A 220 -9.19 -7.53 -18.68
N LYS A 221 -9.49 -8.12 -19.85
CA LYS A 221 -8.88 -9.41 -20.26
C LYS A 221 -7.36 -9.34 -20.34
N ALA A 222 -6.80 -8.26 -20.89
CA ALA A 222 -5.36 -8.06 -20.98
C ALA A 222 -4.72 -7.91 -19.59
N CYS A 223 -5.35 -7.15 -18.68
CA CYS A 223 -4.90 -7.05 -17.29
C CYS A 223 -4.93 -8.41 -16.57
N CYS A 224 -6.00 -9.19 -16.72
CA CYS A 224 -6.08 -10.54 -16.15
C CYS A 224 -5.02 -11.50 -16.71
N GLN A 225 -4.58 -11.32 -17.96
CA GLN A 225 -3.46 -12.08 -18.49
C GLN A 225 -2.13 -11.70 -17.81
N VAL A 226 -1.94 -10.44 -17.42
CA VAL A 226 -0.77 -10.03 -16.61
C VAL A 226 -0.85 -10.65 -15.21
N PHE A 227 -2.03 -10.65 -14.59
CA PHE A 227 -2.24 -11.21 -13.25
C PHE A 227 -1.77 -12.66 -13.14
N ASP A 228 -1.98 -13.47 -14.18
CA ASP A 228 -1.54 -14.87 -14.20
C ASP A 228 -0.02 -15.03 -14.03
N PHE A 229 0.79 -14.05 -14.42
CA PHE A 229 2.24 -14.13 -14.35
C PHE A 229 2.86 -13.41 -13.15
N MET A 230 2.06 -12.64 -12.40
CA MET A 230 2.52 -11.95 -11.18
C MET A 230 3.12 -12.95 -10.18
N THR A 231 4.21 -12.55 -9.52
CA THR A 231 4.94 -13.37 -8.55
C THR A 231 4.07 -13.69 -7.33
N LEU A 232 4.34 -14.82 -6.65
CA LEU A 232 3.60 -15.21 -5.44
C LEU A 232 4.20 -14.63 -4.16
N GLY A 233 5.42 -14.11 -4.25
CA GLY A 233 6.09 -13.42 -3.16
C GLY A 233 7.44 -12.86 -3.57
N ALA A 234 8.12 -12.26 -2.59
CA ALA A 234 9.49 -11.79 -2.71
C ALA A 234 10.31 -12.24 -1.50
N ILE A 235 11.64 -12.32 -1.66
CA ILE A 235 12.58 -12.62 -0.57
C ILE A 235 13.64 -11.53 -0.52
N ILE A 236 13.62 -10.74 0.55
CA ILE A 236 14.55 -9.62 0.72
C ILE A 236 15.82 -10.13 1.42
N ASP A 237 16.96 -10.02 0.73
CA ASP A 237 18.28 -10.46 1.17
C ASP A 237 18.31 -11.88 1.79
N GLY A 238 17.41 -12.75 1.35
CA GLY A 238 17.28 -14.13 1.85
C GLY A 238 16.64 -14.27 3.24
N ARG A 239 16.23 -13.18 3.91
CA ARG A 239 15.81 -13.20 5.33
C ARG A 239 14.39 -12.74 5.58
N VAL A 240 13.80 -11.92 4.72
CA VAL A 240 12.42 -11.42 4.88
C VAL A 240 11.54 -11.90 3.75
N LEU A 241 10.58 -12.77 4.06
CA LEU A 241 9.58 -13.24 3.11
C LEU A 241 8.45 -12.22 2.98
N CYS A 242 8.10 -11.88 1.75
CA CYS A 242 6.98 -11.03 1.40
C CYS A 242 5.93 -11.83 0.65
N VAL A 243 4.69 -11.89 1.14
CA VAL A 243 3.54 -12.53 0.47
C VAL A 243 2.27 -11.71 0.69
N HIS A 244 1.23 -11.87 -0.13
CA HIS A 244 -0.02 -11.13 0.08
C HIS A 244 -0.78 -11.63 1.31
N GLY A 245 -1.18 -12.91 1.23
CA GLY A 245 -1.94 -13.64 2.21
C GLY A 245 -1.05 -14.09 3.36
N GLY A 246 -0.67 -15.35 3.37
CA GLY A 246 0.10 -15.89 4.48
C GLY A 246 0.70 -17.24 4.16
N LEU A 247 0.84 -18.06 5.19
CA LEU A 247 1.42 -19.39 5.06
C LEU A 247 0.37 -20.41 4.59
N SER A 248 0.85 -21.57 4.12
CA SER A 248 0.01 -22.70 3.73
C SER A 248 0.43 -23.96 4.49
N PRO A 249 -0.50 -24.84 4.91
CA PRO A 249 -0.15 -26.14 5.49
C PRO A 249 0.56 -27.08 4.50
N GLU A 250 0.47 -26.82 3.19
CA GLU A 250 1.15 -27.59 2.14
C GLU A 250 2.60 -27.12 1.90
N ILE A 251 2.97 -25.95 2.42
CA ILE A 251 4.26 -25.29 2.17
C ILE A 251 5.02 -25.17 3.48
N ARG A 252 6.09 -25.95 3.60
CA ARG A 252 7.06 -25.88 4.70
C ARG A 252 8.32 -25.12 4.33
N THR A 253 8.69 -25.12 3.04
CA THR A 253 9.91 -24.45 2.57
C THR A 253 9.66 -23.48 1.42
N LEU A 254 10.54 -22.48 1.27
CA LEU A 254 10.50 -21.53 0.15
C LEU A 254 10.63 -22.23 -1.22
N ASP A 255 11.34 -23.36 -1.29
CA ASP A 255 11.48 -24.13 -2.54
C ASP A 255 10.15 -24.72 -3.01
N GLN A 256 9.23 -25.05 -2.10
CA GLN A 256 7.89 -25.51 -2.48
C GLN A 256 7.08 -24.38 -3.14
N VAL A 257 7.23 -23.13 -2.67
CA VAL A 257 6.60 -21.97 -3.33
C VAL A 257 7.15 -21.78 -4.74
N ARG A 258 8.47 -21.97 -4.94
CA ARG A 258 9.14 -21.80 -6.25
C ARG A 258 8.60 -22.70 -7.35
N VAL A 259 8.03 -23.85 -7.00
CA VAL A 259 7.50 -24.84 -7.96
C VAL A 259 5.98 -24.80 -8.13
N VAL A 260 5.28 -23.91 -7.44
CA VAL A 260 3.83 -23.70 -7.63
C VAL A 260 3.55 -23.24 -9.07
N ALA A 261 2.59 -23.86 -9.75
CA ALA A 261 2.16 -23.40 -11.07
C ALA A 261 1.36 -22.09 -10.92
N ARG A 262 2.02 -20.92 -11.07
CA ARG A 262 1.36 -19.62 -10.89
C ARG A 262 0.56 -19.12 -12.11
N ALA A 263 0.95 -19.55 -13.32
CA ALA A 263 0.41 -19.10 -14.62
C ALA A 263 -1.00 -19.63 -14.92
N GLN A 264 -1.94 -19.30 -14.04
CA GLN A 264 -3.34 -19.70 -14.07
C GLN A 264 -4.20 -18.75 -13.22
N GLU A 265 -5.51 -18.92 -13.30
CA GLU A 265 -6.43 -18.33 -12.33
C GLU A 265 -6.15 -18.88 -10.92
N ILE A 266 -6.36 -18.06 -9.89
CA ILE A 266 -6.20 -18.47 -8.49
C ILE A 266 -7.15 -19.66 -8.21
N PRO A 267 -6.64 -20.84 -7.82
CA PRO A 267 -7.48 -21.97 -7.45
C PRO A 267 -8.33 -21.67 -6.21
N HIS A 268 -9.40 -22.45 -6.00
CA HIS A 268 -10.25 -22.32 -4.82
C HIS A 268 -9.60 -22.89 -3.54
N GLU A 269 -8.59 -23.74 -3.66
CA GLU A 269 -7.88 -24.40 -2.56
C GLU A 269 -6.42 -24.71 -2.91
N GLY A 270 -5.64 -25.13 -1.91
CA GLY A 270 -4.24 -25.55 -2.04
C GLY A 270 -3.24 -24.40 -1.92
N ALA A 271 -1.96 -24.75 -1.99
CA ALA A 271 -0.80 -23.87 -1.78
C ALA A 271 -0.93 -22.45 -2.39
N PHE A 272 -1.37 -22.34 -3.65
CA PHE A 272 -1.51 -21.03 -4.30
C PHE A 272 -2.65 -20.21 -3.68
N CYS A 273 -3.83 -20.81 -3.47
CA CYS A 273 -4.94 -20.15 -2.79
C CYS A 273 -4.52 -19.64 -1.41
N ASP A 274 -3.85 -20.50 -0.64
CA ASP A 274 -3.44 -20.19 0.73
C ASP A 274 -2.46 -19.00 0.81
N LEU A 275 -1.48 -18.93 -0.11
CA LEU A 275 -0.48 -17.85 -0.14
C LEU A 275 -1.10 -16.46 -0.33
N VAL A 276 -2.29 -16.37 -0.93
CA VAL A 276 -2.99 -15.10 -1.20
C VAL A 276 -4.20 -14.86 -0.30
N TRP A 277 -4.70 -15.88 0.42
CA TRP A 277 -5.91 -15.77 1.26
C TRP A 277 -5.72 -16.01 2.76
N SER A 278 -4.61 -16.64 3.17
CA SER A 278 -4.41 -17.02 4.58
C SER A 278 -4.09 -15.83 5.48
N ASP A 279 -4.43 -15.96 6.75
CA ASP A 279 -4.33 -14.90 7.75
C ASP A 279 -3.69 -15.37 9.06
N PRO A 280 -2.83 -14.55 9.70
CA PRO A 280 -2.44 -14.79 11.08
C PRO A 280 -3.62 -14.52 12.04
N ASP A 281 -3.78 -15.36 13.06
CA ASP A 281 -4.78 -15.16 14.12
C ASP A 281 -4.34 -15.85 15.44
N ASP A 282 -5.09 -15.63 16.53
CA ASP A 282 -4.86 -16.25 17.84
C ASP A 282 -5.37 -17.70 17.86
N VAL A 283 -4.68 -18.55 17.10
CA VAL A 283 -4.88 -20.00 17.02
C VAL A 283 -3.57 -20.71 17.34
N GLU A 284 -3.63 -21.93 17.89
CA GLU A 284 -2.39 -22.63 18.29
C GLU A 284 -1.56 -23.11 17.08
N THR A 285 -2.22 -23.53 16.00
CA THR A 285 -1.55 -23.99 14.77
C THR A 285 -2.31 -23.52 13.53
N TRP A 286 -3.18 -24.35 12.95
CA TRP A 286 -4.00 -24.03 11.78
C TRP A 286 -5.48 -24.07 12.15
N ALA A 287 -6.27 -23.16 11.58
CA ALA A 287 -7.73 -23.23 11.61
C ALA A 287 -8.33 -22.82 10.26
N VAL A 288 -9.58 -23.20 10.01
CA VAL A 288 -10.28 -22.87 8.77
C VAL A 288 -10.54 -21.36 8.72
N SER A 289 -10.19 -20.72 7.60
CA SER A 289 -10.42 -19.30 7.40
C SER A 289 -11.92 -18.99 7.28
N PRO A 290 -12.43 -17.95 7.98
CA PRO A 290 -13.82 -17.50 7.82
C PRO A 290 -14.09 -16.86 6.45
N ARG A 291 -13.04 -16.62 5.64
CA ARG A 291 -13.15 -16.09 4.27
C ARG A 291 -13.71 -17.11 3.28
N GLY A 292 -13.71 -18.40 3.64
CA GLY A 292 -14.06 -19.50 2.74
C GLY A 292 -12.94 -19.91 1.78
N ALA A 293 -11.74 -19.35 1.95
CA ALA A 293 -10.51 -19.66 1.23
C ALA A 293 -9.30 -19.40 2.15
N GLY A 294 -8.22 -20.16 1.98
CA GLY A 294 -7.03 -20.09 2.82
C GLY A 294 -7.24 -20.60 4.26
N TRP A 295 -6.26 -20.33 5.11
CA TRP A 295 -6.23 -20.78 6.50
C TRP A 295 -5.96 -19.64 7.47
N LEU A 296 -6.37 -19.83 8.73
CA LEU A 296 -5.80 -19.10 9.85
C LEU A 296 -4.54 -19.82 10.32
N PHE A 297 -3.48 -19.09 10.65
CA PHE A 297 -2.26 -19.66 11.20
C PHE A 297 -1.79 -18.93 12.48
N GLY A 298 -1.24 -19.72 13.40
CA GLY A 298 -0.76 -19.27 14.71
C GLY A 298 0.72 -18.97 14.76
N ASP A 299 1.17 -18.56 15.95
CA ASP A 299 2.56 -18.25 16.26
C ASP A 299 3.49 -19.46 16.04
N LYS A 300 3.10 -20.66 16.47
CA LYS A 300 3.90 -21.89 16.29
C LYS A 300 4.19 -22.20 14.83
N VAL A 301 3.19 -21.98 13.96
CA VAL A 301 3.33 -22.20 12.51
C VAL A 301 4.31 -21.20 11.91
N ALA A 302 4.18 -19.92 12.28
CA ALA A 302 5.08 -18.87 11.83
C ALA A 302 6.52 -19.09 12.32
N ASP A 303 6.69 -19.47 13.60
CA ASP A 303 7.98 -19.76 14.22
C ASP A 303 8.68 -20.94 13.53
N GLU A 304 7.96 -22.05 13.30
CA GLU A 304 8.50 -23.21 12.60
C GLU A 304 8.91 -22.84 11.17
N PHE A 305 8.05 -22.15 10.43
CA PHE A 305 8.34 -21.75 9.05
C PHE A 305 9.55 -20.82 8.96
N CYS A 306 9.63 -19.81 9.84
CA CYS A 306 10.77 -18.91 9.90
C CYS A 306 12.06 -19.65 10.27
N HIS A 307 12.01 -20.58 11.24
CA HIS A 307 13.16 -21.38 11.63
C HIS A 307 13.68 -22.27 10.49
N VAL A 308 12.79 -22.99 9.81
CA VAL A 308 13.13 -23.91 8.71
C VAL A 308 13.76 -23.17 7.52
N ASN A 309 13.32 -21.95 7.26
CA ASN A 309 13.74 -21.17 6.09
C ASN A 309 14.78 -20.06 6.42
N ASP A 310 15.30 -20.02 7.65
CA ASP A 310 16.19 -18.96 8.16
C ASP A 310 15.67 -17.54 7.92
N LEU A 311 14.38 -17.33 8.18
CA LEU A 311 13.73 -16.03 8.06
C LEU A 311 13.70 -15.29 9.39
N THR A 312 13.86 -13.98 9.31
CA THR A 312 13.67 -13.08 10.45
C THR A 312 12.25 -12.51 10.51
N LEU A 313 11.57 -12.45 9.36
CA LEU A 313 10.26 -11.82 9.25
C LEU A 313 9.48 -12.35 8.04
N ILE A 314 8.17 -12.47 8.23
CA ILE A 314 7.17 -12.59 7.17
C ILE A 314 6.39 -11.26 7.12
N ALA A 315 6.57 -10.49 6.06
CA ALA A 315 5.79 -9.30 5.77
C ALA A 315 4.63 -9.65 4.84
N ARG A 316 3.41 -9.30 5.25
CA ARG A 316 2.19 -9.60 4.49
C ARG A 316 1.18 -8.45 4.48
N ALA A 317 0.09 -8.56 3.72
CA ALA A 317 -0.90 -7.49 3.55
C ALA A 317 -2.35 -7.95 3.91
N HIS A 318 -3.34 -7.79 3.03
CA HIS A 318 -4.68 -8.45 2.97
C HIS A 318 -5.66 -8.31 4.15
N GLN A 319 -5.19 -8.11 5.38
CA GLN A 319 -6.02 -7.77 6.54
C GLN A 319 -5.95 -6.28 6.83
N LEU A 320 -7.12 -5.63 6.83
CA LEU A 320 -7.23 -4.26 7.30
C LEU A 320 -6.74 -4.16 8.75
N VAL A 321 -5.79 -3.27 9.00
CA VAL A 321 -5.30 -2.91 10.33
C VAL A 321 -5.41 -1.39 10.51
N ASN A 322 -5.97 -0.96 11.64
CA ASN A 322 -6.38 0.44 11.82
C ASN A 322 -5.19 1.40 11.87
N GLU A 323 -4.05 0.93 12.37
CA GLU A 323 -2.82 1.69 12.56
C GLU A 323 -1.91 1.68 11.32
N GLY A 324 -2.35 1.05 10.23
CA GLY A 324 -1.59 0.89 8.99
C GLY A 324 -0.56 -0.23 9.00
N TYR A 325 -0.17 -0.75 10.17
CA TYR A 325 0.59 -1.99 10.30
C TYR A 325 0.26 -2.70 11.63
N LYS A 326 0.54 -4.01 11.72
CA LYS A 326 0.35 -4.80 12.95
C LYS A 326 1.31 -5.98 13.00
N TYR A 327 2.04 -6.13 14.10
CA TYR A 327 2.68 -7.40 14.46
C TYR A 327 1.66 -8.30 15.15
N HIS A 328 1.55 -9.55 14.70
CA HIS A 328 0.49 -10.46 15.19
C HIS A 328 0.89 -11.30 16.39
N PHE A 329 2.17 -11.65 16.50
CA PHE A 329 2.67 -12.56 17.54
C PHE A 329 3.74 -11.90 18.41
N THR A 330 3.97 -12.46 19.61
CA THR A 330 4.96 -11.95 20.57
C THR A 330 6.37 -11.89 20.00
N ASN A 331 6.73 -12.86 19.14
CA ASN A 331 8.05 -12.91 18.49
C ASN A 331 8.23 -11.88 17.37
N GLN A 332 7.17 -11.15 16.99
CA GLN A 332 7.20 -10.11 15.95
C GLN A 332 7.77 -10.59 14.60
N ASN A 333 7.67 -11.88 14.31
CA ASN A 333 8.13 -12.50 13.07
C ASN A 333 7.07 -12.50 11.95
N VAL A 334 5.86 -11.98 12.21
CA VAL A 334 4.82 -11.77 11.21
C VAL A 334 4.25 -10.36 11.36
N VAL A 335 4.28 -9.60 10.27
CA VAL A 335 3.72 -8.24 10.23
C VAL A 335 2.76 -8.08 9.06
N THR A 336 1.60 -7.48 9.34
CA THR A 336 0.72 -6.94 8.29
C THR A 336 1.10 -5.50 8.00
N VAL A 337 1.28 -5.17 6.72
CA VAL A 337 1.44 -3.82 6.17
C VAL A 337 0.19 -3.49 5.37
N TRP A 338 -0.43 -2.35 5.66
CA TRP A 338 -1.64 -1.90 4.97
C TRP A 338 -1.42 -0.51 4.38
N SER A 339 -1.65 -0.33 3.08
CA SER A 339 -1.24 0.89 2.36
C SER A 339 -2.42 1.71 1.78
N ALA A 340 -3.67 1.36 2.12
CA ALA A 340 -4.88 2.06 1.69
C ALA A 340 -5.57 2.81 2.85
N PRO A 341 -5.26 4.10 3.08
CA PRO A 341 -5.81 4.83 4.23
C PRO A 341 -7.29 5.15 4.02
N ASN A 342 -8.04 5.26 5.13
CA ASN A 342 -9.50 5.41 5.11
C ASN A 342 -10.16 4.49 4.08
N TYR A 343 -9.84 3.19 4.18
CA TYR A 343 -10.20 2.19 3.19
C TYR A 343 -11.69 2.24 2.84
N CYS A 344 -11.99 2.04 1.55
CA CYS A 344 -13.34 2.16 1.00
C CYS A 344 -14.01 3.53 1.30
N TYR A 345 -13.19 4.55 1.55
CA TYR A 345 -13.59 5.92 1.92
C TYR A 345 -14.43 6.00 3.20
N ARG A 346 -14.35 4.98 4.08
CA ARG A 346 -15.22 4.89 5.26
C ARG A 346 -14.59 4.27 6.51
N CYS A 347 -13.54 3.47 6.38
CA CYS A 347 -13.01 2.72 7.52
C CYS A 347 -12.22 3.59 8.51
N GLY A 348 -11.72 4.75 8.09
CA GLY A 348 -10.99 5.67 8.97
C GLY A 348 -9.61 5.18 9.45
N ASN A 349 -9.12 4.05 8.95
CA ASN A 349 -7.78 3.54 9.26
C ASN A 349 -6.67 4.44 8.69
N LEU A 350 -5.48 4.36 9.30
CA LEU A 350 -4.24 4.84 8.72
C LEU A 350 -3.69 3.84 7.71
N ALA A 351 -2.69 4.28 6.95
CA ALA A 351 -1.86 3.43 6.10
C ALA A 351 -0.39 3.54 6.48
N SER A 352 0.40 2.58 6.04
CA SER A 352 1.84 2.58 6.20
C SER A 352 2.56 2.02 4.98
N VAL A 353 3.85 2.31 4.92
CA VAL A 353 4.84 1.52 4.19
C VAL A 353 5.91 1.01 5.15
N CYS A 354 6.52 -0.11 4.82
CA CYS A 354 7.59 -0.71 5.61
C CYS A 354 8.93 -0.58 4.86
N GLU A 355 9.88 0.17 5.42
CA GLU A 355 11.22 0.29 4.89
C GLU A 355 12.16 -0.71 5.57
N ILE A 356 12.92 -1.43 4.76
CA ILE A 356 13.98 -2.34 5.20
C ILE A 356 15.30 -1.88 4.55
N ASN A 357 16.27 -1.58 5.40
CA ASN A 357 17.63 -1.21 5.00
C ASN A 357 18.59 -2.39 5.28
N ASP A 358 19.90 -2.19 5.09
CA ASP A 358 20.94 -3.21 5.24
C ASP A 358 20.98 -3.90 6.62
N ASP A 359 20.38 -3.30 7.65
CA ASP A 359 20.24 -3.89 8.99
C ASP A 359 19.08 -4.90 9.11
N LEU A 360 18.29 -5.05 8.05
CA LEU A 360 17.12 -5.90 7.93
C LEU A 360 16.02 -5.62 8.98
N LYS A 361 16.03 -4.42 9.57
CA LYS A 361 15.03 -4.03 10.57
C LYS A 361 13.89 -3.24 9.91
N PRO A 362 12.63 -3.66 10.10
CA PRO A 362 11.48 -2.92 9.62
C PRO A 362 11.36 -1.54 10.27
N THR A 363 11.22 -0.49 9.45
CA THR A 363 10.82 0.85 9.89
C THR A 363 9.53 1.25 9.18
N PHE A 364 8.50 1.67 9.92
CA PHE A 364 7.20 2.00 9.34
C PHE A 364 7.04 3.51 9.18
N LYS A 365 6.60 3.95 8.01
CA LYS A 365 6.18 5.33 7.76
C LYS A 365 4.67 5.35 7.58
N LEU A 366 3.98 6.04 8.49
CA LEU A 366 2.53 6.15 8.50
C LEU A 366 2.05 7.36 7.69
N PHE A 367 0.88 7.22 7.07
CA PHE A 367 0.21 8.31 6.35
C PHE A 367 -1.31 8.19 6.41
N SER A 368 -1.98 9.33 6.23
CA SER A 368 -3.44 9.45 6.26
C SER A 368 -3.99 9.53 4.84
N ALA A 369 -5.32 9.42 4.69
CA ALA A 369 -5.94 9.59 3.40
C ALA A 369 -5.78 11.04 2.91
N VAL A 370 -5.49 11.21 1.62
CA VAL A 370 -5.49 12.56 1.02
C VAL A 370 -6.88 13.16 1.09
N SER A 371 -6.94 14.45 1.39
CA SER A 371 -8.18 15.19 1.57
C SER A 371 -8.99 15.29 0.27
N ASP A 372 -10.31 15.50 0.40
CA ASP A 372 -11.23 15.57 -0.76
C ASP A 372 -10.87 16.66 -1.76
N ASP A 373 -10.23 17.75 -1.33
CA ASP A 373 -9.74 18.83 -2.19
C ASP A 373 -8.47 18.46 -2.98
N GLN A 374 -7.77 17.41 -2.58
CA GLN A 374 -6.53 16.91 -3.22
C GLN A 374 -6.74 15.67 -4.09
N ARG A 375 -8.00 15.26 -4.30
CA ARG A 375 -8.37 14.11 -5.13
C ARG A 375 -9.57 14.41 -6.02
N HIS A 376 -9.69 13.66 -7.10
CA HIS A 376 -10.94 13.66 -7.85
C HIS A 376 -11.96 12.72 -7.18
N VAL A 377 -13.16 13.23 -6.94
CA VAL A 377 -14.30 12.44 -6.47
C VAL A 377 -15.31 12.31 -7.61
N PRO A 378 -15.60 11.09 -8.12
CA PRO A 378 -16.55 10.91 -9.21
C PRO A 378 -17.94 11.47 -8.88
N THR A 379 -18.55 12.17 -9.83
CA THR A 379 -19.86 12.84 -9.68
C THR A 379 -21.02 11.85 -9.58
N SER A 380 -20.95 10.75 -10.31
CA SER A 380 -21.85 9.61 -10.15
C SER A 380 -21.22 8.65 -9.15
N ARG A 381 -21.67 8.69 -7.88
CA ARG A 381 -21.51 7.51 -7.03
C ARG A 381 -22.25 6.38 -7.74
N PRO A 382 -21.60 5.27 -8.16
CA PRO A 382 -22.34 4.07 -8.48
C PRO A 382 -23.18 3.80 -7.23
N GLY A 383 -24.51 3.83 -7.38
CA GLY A 383 -25.43 4.00 -6.25
C GLY A 383 -25.07 3.07 -5.11
N ARG A 384 -24.49 3.61 -4.02
CA ARG A 384 -24.02 2.90 -2.83
C ARG A 384 -23.65 1.44 -3.14
N SER A 385 -22.75 1.22 -4.10
CA SER A 385 -22.55 -0.14 -4.63
C SER A 385 -22.22 -1.07 -3.47
N GLU A 386 -22.95 -2.19 -3.37
CA GLU A 386 -22.79 -3.15 -2.26
C GLU A 386 -21.36 -3.72 -2.20
N TYR A 387 -20.54 -3.51 -3.24
CA TYR A 387 -19.13 -3.88 -3.31
C TYR A 387 -18.23 -3.20 -2.26
N PHE A 388 -18.68 -2.13 -1.60
CA PHE A 388 -17.96 -1.52 -0.48
C PHE A 388 -18.28 -2.16 0.87
N LEU A 389 -19.18 -3.16 0.92
CA LEU A 389 -19.51 -3.92 2.13
C LEU A 389 -18.55 -5.10 2.35
#